data_AF-A0A6C2UGL2-F1
#
_entry.id   AF-A0A6C2UGL2-F1
#
_cell.length_a   1.000
_cell.length_b   1.000
_cell.length_c   1.000
_cell.angle_alpha   90.00
_cell.angle_beta   90.00
_cell.angle_gamma   90.00
#
_symmetry.space_group_name_H-M   'P 1'
#
loop_
_entity.id
_entity.type
_entity.pdbx_description
1 polymer ?
#
loop_
_entity_poly.entity_id
_entity_poly.type
_entity_poly.pdbx_seq_one_letter_code
_entity_poly.pdbx_strand_id
1 'polypeptide(L)'
;MSNTQCRAVGEWELYDLETDPSEMKNQIDNPEYADVAVRMRQELDSLRRHYEVPENEPMDLGNVSQFFHSSEQLKRAGRNATGKAEGKLQ
;
A
#
# COMPACT_ATOMS: atom_id res chain seq x y z
N MET A 1 -13.90 -16.69 0.39
CA MET A 1 -12.71 -16.53 -0.46
C MET A 1 -12.54 -15.04 -0.70
N SER A 2 -11.88 -14.31 0.20
CA SER A 2 -11.62 -12.88 0.00
C SER A 2 -10.34 -12.75 -0.82
N ASN A 3 -10.49 -12.37 -2.08
CA ASN A 3 -9.38 -12.07 -2.96
C ASN A 3 -8.72 -10.77 -2.47
N THR A 4 -7.70 -10.88 -1.62
CA THR A 4 -6.87 -9.72 -1.24
C THR A 4 -5.91 -9.43 -2.39
N GLN A 5 -6.48 -8.93 -3.48
CA GLN A 5 -5.72 -8.31 -4.54
C GLN A 5 -5.15 -7.01 -3.95
N CYS A 6 -3.84 -6.96 -3.69
CA CYS A 6 -3.16 -5.69 -3.42
C CYS A 6 -3.36 -4.80 -4.66
N ARG A 7 -4.27 -3.83 -4.53
CA ARG A 7 -4.84 -3.03 -5.62
C ARG A 7 -3.91 -1.92 -6.15
N ALA A 8 -2.62 -1.95 -5.83
CA ALA A 8 -1.70 -0.83 -6.07
C ALA A 8 -0.85 -0.97 -7.34
N VAL A 9 -1.28 -1.75 -8.33
CA VAL A 9 -0.60 -1.85 -9.63
C VAL A 9 -1.50 -1.18 -10.66
N GLY A 10 -1.26 0.10 -10.95
CA GLY A 10 -1.95 0.79 -12.05
C GLY A 10 -2.12 2.30 -11.94
N GLU A 11 -1.94 2.89 -10.75
CA GLU A 11 -2.03 4.34 -10.58
C GLU A 11 -0.64 4.98 -10.58
N TRP A 12 -0.57 6.22 -11.07
CA TRP A 12 0.66 7.01 -11.13
C TRP A 12 0.60 8.13 -10.11
N GLU A 13 1.75 8.41 -9.49
CA GLU A 13 1.92 9.53 -8.59
C GLU A 13 3.15 10.34 -9.02
N LEU A 14 3.06 11.66 -8.89
CA LEU A 14 4.15 12.58 -9.14
C LEU A 14 4.19 13.61 -8.03
N TYR A 15 5.33 13.71 -7.34
CA TYR A 15 5.54 14.65 -6.25
C TYR A 15 6.64 15.66 -6.61
N ASP A 16 6.39 16.92 -6.28
CA ASP A 16 7.39 17.96 -6.33
C ASP A 16 8.07 18.07 -4.96
N LEU A 17 9.28 17.54 -4.86
CA LEU A 17 10.01 17.50 -3.59
C LEU A 17 10.62 18.84 -3.19
N GLU A 18 10.69 19.82 -4.10
CA GLU A 18 11.16 21.17 -3.77
C GLU A 18 10.06 21.96 -3.06
N THR A 19 8.83 21.88 -3.58
CA THR A 19 7.69 22.64 -3.05
C THR A 19 6.86 21.86 -2.03
N ASP A 20 6.85 20.53 -2.10
CA ASP A 20 6.15 19.62 -1.19
C ASP A 20 7.07 18.49 -0.67
N PRO A 21 8.01 18.80 0.25
CA PRO A 21 8.91 17.80 0.84
C PRO A 21 8.19 16.72 1.66
N SER A 22 6.91 16.91 1.99
CA SER A 22 6.10 15.94 2.72
C SER A 22 5.21 15.09 1.82
N GLU A 23 5.32 15.25 0.49
CA GLU A 23 4.61 14.44 -0.53
C GLU A 23 3.09 14.38 -0.29
N MET A 24 2.52 15.48 0.21
CA MET A 24 1.11 15.55 0.58
C MET A 24 0.18 15.73 -0.63
N LYS A 25 0.71 16.19 -1.76
CA LYS A 25 -0.06 16.50 -2.97
C LYS A 25 0.50 15.79 -4.19
N ASN A 26 -0.29 14.85 -4.72
CA ASN A 26 -0.03 14.26 -6.02
C ASN A 26 -0.30 15.28 -7.15
N GLN A 27 0.69 15.45 -8.03
CA GLN A 27 0.69 16.40 -9.15
C GLN A 27 0.51 15.70 -10.51
N ILE A 28 0.21 14.40 -10.56
CA ILE A 28 0.16 13.64 -11.81
C ILE A 28 -0.82 14.20 -12.85
N ASP A 29 -1.92 14.82 -12.40
CA ASP A 29 -2.95 15.45 -13.24
C ASP A 29 -2.72 16.95 -13.47
N ASN A 30 -1.65 17.53 -12.91
CA ASN A 30 -1.36 18.94 -13.07
C ASN A 30 -0.79 19.21 -14.48
N PRO A 31 -1.45 20.04 -15.32
CA PRO A 31 -1.00 20.31 -16.68
C PRO A 31 0.38 20.98 -16.76
N GLU A 32 0.81 21.70 -15.72
CA GLU A 32 2.13 22.31 -15.65
C GLU A 32 3.26 21.27 -15.66
N TYR A 33 3.00 20.08 -15.10
CA TYR A 33 3.96 18.98 -15.02
C TYR A 33 3.73 17.90 -16.08
N ALA A 34 2.87 18.13 -17.08
CA ALA A 34 2.53 17.12 -18.10
C ALA A 34 3.78 16.61 -18.85
N ASP A 35 4.64 17.52 -19.29
CA ASP A 35 5.89 17.17 -19.99
C ASP A 35 6.87 16.44 -19.08
N VAL A 36 6.94 16.84 -17.79
CA VAL A 36 7.76 16.18 -16.78
C VAL A 36 7.28 14.75 -16.55
N ALA A 37 5.97 14.54 -16.43
CA ALA A 37 5.38 13.23 -16.25
C ALA A 37 5.67 12.29 -17.43
N VAL A 38 5.63 12.81 -18.67
CA VAL A 38 6.01 12.04 -19.88
C VAL A 38 7.48 11.65 -19.82
N ARG A 39 8.38 12.61 -19.53
CA ARG A 39 9.81 12.36 -19.43
C ARG A 39 10.14 11.32 -18.35
N MET A 40 9.55 11.45 -17.16
CA MET A 40 9.81 10.52 -16.06
C MET A 40 9.32 9.10 -16.36
N ARG A 41 8.18 8.93 -17.02
CA ARG A 41 7.73 7.59 -17.49
C ARG A 41 8.73 6.97 -18.47
N GLN A 42 9.23 7.75 -19.42
CA GLN A 42 10.22 7.27 -20.39
C GLN A 42 11.57 6.91 -19.73
N GLU A 43 12.01 7.71 -18.76
CA GLU A 43 13.20 7.43 -17.97
C GLU A 43 13.02 6.15 -17.14
N LEU A 44 11.86 5.99 -16.49
CA LEU A 44 11.53 4.78 -15.72
C LEU A 44 11.54 3.52 -16.61
N ASP A 45 10.92 3.56 -17.79
CA ASP A 45 10.93 2.43 -18.74
C ASP A 45 12.34 2.10 -19.23
N SER A 46 13.19 3.11 -19.38
CA SER A 46 14.58 2.94 -19.78
C SER A 46 15.40 2.30 -18.65
N LEU A 47 15.18 2.72 -17.41
CA LEU A 47 15.83 2.15 -16.22
C LEU A 47 15.37 0.72 -15.95
N ARG A 48 14.07 0.43 -16.07
CA ARG A 48 13.53 -0.94 -15.93
C ARG A 48 14.21 -1.90 -16.91
N ARG A 49 14.38 -1.48 -18.16
CA ARG A 49 15.13 -2.26 -19.17
C ARG A 49 16.61 -2.39 -18.85
N HIS A 50 17.25 -1.31 -18.39
CA HIS A 50 18.67 -1.31 -18.06
C HIS A 50 19.00 -2.27 -16.92
N TYR A 51 18.15 -2.33 -15.90
CA TYR A 51 18.33 -3.18 -14.72
C TYR A 51 17.58 -4.51 -14.79
N GLU A 52 17.02 -4.86 -15.96
CA GLU A 52 16.29 -6.11 -16.19
C GLU A 52 15.19 -6.37 -15.13
N VAL A 53 14.48 -5.31 -14.73
CA VAL A 53 13.46 -5.37 -13.68
C VAL A 53 12.27 -6.20 -14.20
N PRO A 54 11.85 -7.26 -13.47
CA PRO A 54 10.70 -8.07 -13.87
C PRO A 54 9.39 -7.26 -13.80
N GLU A 55 8.35 -7.78 -14.44
CA GLU A 55 7.05 -7.11 -14.45
C GLU A 55 6.42 -7.12 -13.05
N ASN A 56 5.61 -6.09 -12.76
CA ASN A 56 4.95 -5.97 -11.47
C ASN A 56 3.79 -6.97 -11.37
N GLU A 57 4.10 -8.22 -11.05
CA GLU A 57 3.11 -9.27 -10.85
C GLU A 57 2.55 -9.23 -9.42
N PRO A 58 1.22 -9.27 -9.23
CA PRO A 58 0.63 -9.39 -7.91
C PRO A 58 1.08 -10.72 -7.29
N MET A 59 1.77 -10.64 -6.15
CA MET A 59 2.25 -11.81 -5.43
C MET A 59 1.07 -12.69 -5.01
N ASP A 60 1.08 -13.97 -5.38
CA ASP A 60 0.11 -14.96 -4.92
C ASP A 60 0.40 -15.31 -3.45
N LEU A 61 -0.46 -14.84 -2.55
CA LEU A 61 -0.34 -15.05 -1.10
C LEU A 61 -0.96 -16.38 -0.62
N GLY A 62 -1.39 -17.27 -1.53
CA GLY A 62 -2.12 -18.49 -1.19
C GLY A 62 -1.36 -19.53 -0.36
N ASN A 63 -0.02 -19.49 -0.32
CA ASN A 63 0.82 -20.51 0.31
C ASN A 63 1.85 -19.97 1.34
N VAL A 64 1.74 -18.72 1.75
CA VAL A 64 2.73 -18.09 2.63
C VAL A 64 2.53 -18.56 4.08
N SER A 65 3.53 -19.22 4.67
CA SER A 65 3.51 -19.60 6.10
C SER A 65 3.84 -18.43 7.04
N GLN A 66 3.71 -17.18 6.57
CA GLN A 66 3.89 -16.00 7.39
C GLN A 66 2.66 -15.85 8.29
N PHE A 67 2.77 -16.40 9.48
CA PHE A 67 1.93 -16.02 10.61
C PHE A 67 2.21 -14.55 10.92
N PHE A 68 1.44 -13.63 10.35
CA PHE A 68 1.46 -12.23 10.78
C PHE A 68 1.31 -12.21 12.30
N HIS A 69 2.22 -11.52 13.01
CA HIS A 69 2.19 -11.40 14.48
C HIS A 69 0.87 -10.79 14.99
N SER A 70 0.07 -10.16 14.12
CA SER A 70 -1.28 -9.70 14.44
C SER A 70 -2.24 -10.85 14.78
N SER A 71 -2.03 -12.05 14.24
CA SER A 71 -2.85 -13.23 14.56
C SER A 71 -2.68 -13.67 16.03
N GLU A 72 -1.50 -13.45 16.63
CA GLU A 72 -1.30 -13.63 18.07
C GLU A 72 -1.95 -12.50 18.88
N GLN A 73 -1.91 -11.26 18.39
CA GLN A 73 -2.54 -10.10 19.03
C GLN A 73 -4.06 -10.24 19.09
N LEU A 74 -4.70 -10.74 18.01
CA LEU A 74 -6.13 -11.04 17.97
C LEU A 74 -6.53 -12.19 18.90
N LYS A 75 -5.71 -13.25 18.99
CA LYS A 75 -5.94 -14.34 19.96
C LYS A 75 -5.82 -13.87 21.41
N ARG A 76 -4.92 -12.92 21.72
CA ARG A 76 -4.80 -12.31 23.05
C ARG A 76 -5.96 -11.35 23.34
N ALA A 77 -6.42 -10.58 22.35
CA ALA A 77 -7.57 -9.68 22.48
C ALA A 77 -8.92 -10.44 22.57
N GLY A 78 -9.03 -11.62 21.97
CA GLY A 78 -10.25 -12.44 21.95
C GLY A 78 -10.56 -13.25 23.22
N ARG A 79 -9.72 -13.17 24.27
CA ARG A 79 -10.01 -13.79 25.58
C ARG A 79 -10.57 -12.78 26.57
N ASN A 80 -11.63 -12.05 26.23
CA ASN A 80 -12.44 -11.26 27.16
C ASN A 80 -13.86 -11.07 26.60
N ALA A 81 -14.54 -12.17 26.28
CA ALA A 81 -15.94 -12.14 25.85
C ALA A 81 -16.75 -13.29 26.48
N THR A 82 -16.56 -13.54 27.78
CA THR A 82 -17.52 -14.28 28.59
C THR A 82 -17.55 -13.67 29.99
N GLY A 83 -18.62 -12.94 30.30
CA GLY A 83 -18.81 -12.36 31.63
C GLY A 83 -19.85 -11.24 31.66
N LYS A 84 -21.08 -11.53 31.22
CA LYS A 84 -22.24 -10.70 31.56
C LYS A 84 -22.61 -11.02 33.01
N ALA A 85 -22.41 -10.09 33.95
CA ALA A 85 -23.09 -10.07 35.23
C ALA A 85 -23.21 -8.62 35.74
N GLU A 86 -24.43 -8.28 36.14
CA GLU A 86 -24.91 -6.94 36.44
C GLU A 86 -24.47 -6.44 37.82
N GLY A 87 -24.48 -5.11 38.03
CA GLY A 87 -24.34 -4.50 39.35
C GLY A 87 -24.29 -2.98 39.28
N LYS A 88 -25.42 -2.32 39.53
CA LYS A 88 -25.59 -0.86 39.64
C LYS A 88 -25.30 -0.41 41.09
N LEU A 89 -25.07 0.91 41.28
CA LEU A 89 -24.96 1.71 42.54
C LEU A 89 -23.56 1.68 43.20
N GLN A 90 -22.94 2.80 43.62
CA GLN A 90 -23.37 4.17 43.96
C GLN A 90 -22.54 5.22 43.23
#